data_AF-A0A7R9BXN6-F1
#
_entry.id   AF-A0A7R9BXN6-F1
#
_cell.length_a   1.000
_cell.length_b   1.000
_cell.length_c   1.000
_cell.angle_alpha   90.00
_cell.angle_beta   90.00
_cell.angle_gamma   90.00
#
_symmetry.space_group_name_H-M   'P 1'
#
loop_
_entity.id
_entity.type
_entity.pdbx_description
1 polymer ?
#
loop_
_entity_poly.entity_id
_entity_poly.type
_entity_poly.pdbx_seq_one_letter_code
_entity_poly.pdbx_strand_id
1 'polypeptide(L)'
;MGKQLVVLESDVKKNVSVTLTAHVVISMHHVMESLKSGFLRAKAATARTLATRFLENVLPSLWCPKPNDIKSEFNRPFIQAKKENRWDALSVEATSYALMVYLQREGISFFQGKIVCWLNSMRMKTGGFISIFDTIIALEALTDYSFRARLRDITEMTVTLEATGTPGWQKGQAIVQLDYAYGVDYDALKEKSPVRVFDLDVKETYRTFRNKSIIDVELCPKYTPIKEMIDEDREFSGSVTIEVENPSGYEITQREAVINVLRRRTKPMNLIDVKVTRSSVY
;
A
#
# COMPACT_ATOMS: atom_id res chain seq x y z
N MET A 1 24.86 -3.18 31.52
CA MET A 1 25.10 -2.15 30.49
C MET A 1 24.19 -2.43 29.30
N GLY A 2 23.04 -1.75 29.23
CA GLY A 2 22.10 -1.94 28.12
C GLY A 2 22.61 -1.24 26.86
N LYS A 3 22.72 -1.99 25.75
CA LYS A 3 22.88 -1.35 24.43
C LYS A 3 21.55 -0.73 24.07
N GLN A 4 21.46 0.59 24.16
CA GLN A 4 20.35 1.34 23.60
C GLN A 4 20.39 1.13 22.09
N LEU A 5 19.45 0.34 21.57
CA LEU A 5 19.24 0.20 20.13
C LEU A 5 18.76 1.56 19.65
N VAL A 6 19.69 2.35 19.13
CA VAL A 6 19.37 3.51 18.31
C VAL A 6 18.60 2.98 17.11
N VAL A 7 17.28 3.13 17.17
CA VAL A 7 16.46 3.07 15.96
C VAL A 7 16.96 4.22 15.12
N LEU A 8 17.82 3.91 14.15
CA LEU A 8 18.07 4.80 13.03
C LEU A 8 16.76 4.86 12.26
N GLU A 9 15.94 5.84 12.65
CA GLU A 9 14.90 6.39 11.79
C GLU A 9 15.55 6.59 10.43
N SER A 10 15.01 5.91 9.42
CA SER A 10 15.76 5.63 8.21
C SER A 10 15.94 6.90 7.40
N ASP A 11 17.06 7.60 7.64
CA ASP A 11 17.59 8.72 6.85
C ASP A 11 18.04 8.26 5.45
N VAL A 12 17.12 7.61 4.74
CA VAL A 12 17.14 7.52 3.28
C VAL A 12 17.07 8.97 2.80
N LYS A 13 18.21 9.49 2.33
CA LYS A 13 18.40 10.90 1.95
C LYS A 13 17.17 11.46 1.24
N LYS A 14 16.50 12.41 1.90
CA LYS A 14 15.14 12.89 1.59
C LYS A 14 14.92 13.30 0.13
N ASN A 15 15.99 13.73 -0.56
CA ASN A 15 15.95 14.26 -1.93
C ASN A 15 16.15 13.20 -3.04
N VAL A 16 16.23 11.88 -2.74
CA VAL A 16 16.36 10.82 -3.77
C VAL A 16 15.34 9.71 -3.53
N SER A 17 14.27 9.71 -4.33
CA SER A 17 13.26 8.66 -4.30
C SER A 17 13.81 7.32 -4.78
N VAL A 18 13.88 6.36 -3.85
CA VAL A 18 14.28 4.97 -4.09
C VAL A 18 13.32 4.30 -5.08
N THR A 19 12.01 4.51 -4.91
CA THR A 19 10.97 3.90 -5.74
C THR A 19 11.03 4.41 -7.18
N LEU A 20 11.18 5.73 -7.38
CA LEU A 20 11.37 6.31 -8.71
C LEU A 20 12.65 5.78 -9.38
N THR A 21 13.75 5.69 -8.62
CA THR A 21 15.03 5.16 -9.14
C THR A 21 14.86 3.70 -9.60
N ALA A 22 14.19 2.86 -8.82
CA ALA A 22 13.95 1.47 -9.18
C ALA A 22 12.97 1.30 -10.35
N HIS A 23 11.89 2.09 -10.40
CA HIS A 23 10.97 2.10 -11.54
C HIS A 23 11.69 2.47 -12.85
N VAL A 24 12.58 3.47 -12.81
CA VAL A 24 13.44 3.84 -13.96
C VAL A 24 14.40 2.71 -14.34
N VAL A 25 15.02 2.00 -13.37
CA VAL A 25 15.89 0.84 -13.64
C VAL A 25 15.14 -0.28 -14.36
N ILE A 26 13.93 -0.60 -13.92
CA ILE A 26 13.08 -1.64 -14.52
C ILE A 26 12.62 -1.21 -15.92
N SER A 27 12.19 0.04 -16.07
CA SER A 27 11.84 0.63 -17.38
C SER A 27 13.01 0.58 -18.36
N MET A 28 14.23 0.91 -17.89
CA MET A 28 15.45 0.76 -18.67
C MET A 28 15.72 -0.70 -19.03
N HIS A 29 15.45 -1.67 -18.15
CA HIS A 29 15.60 -3.09 -18.47
C HIS A 29 14.75 -3.50 -19.68
N HIS A 30 13.45 -3.18 -19.68
CA HIS A 30 12.55 -3.51 -20.80
C HIS A 30 12.93 -2.77 -22.09
N VAL A 31 13.21 -1.46 -22.01
CA VAL A 31 13.55 -0.66 -23.21
C VAL A 31 14.94 -1.02 -23.76
N MET A 32 15.85 -1.54 -22.95
CA MET A 32 17.18 -1.96 -23.40
C MET A 32 17.15 -3.06 -24.46
N GLU A 33 16.13 -3.92 -24.52
CA GLU A 33 16.04 -4.93 -25.58
C GLU A 33 15.78 -4.28 -26.95
N SER A 34 14.88 -3.30 -27.01
CA SER A 34 14.51 -2.56 -28.22
C SER A 34 15.57 -1.57 -28.72
N LEU A 35 16.53 -1.17 -27.87
CA LEU A 35 17.58 -0.21 -28.25
C LEU A 35 18.67 -0.85 -29.11
N LYS A 36 18.80 -0.39 -30.37
CA LYS A 36 19.89 -0.77 -31.28
C LYS A 36 21.27 -0.57 -30.64
N SER A 37 22.24 -1.41 -31.02
CA SER A 37 23.63 -1.30 -30.57
C SER A 37 24.21 0.07 -30.92
N GLY A 38 24.73 0.77 -29.92
CA GLY A 38 25.26 2.13 -30.09
C GLY A 38 25.44 2.88 -28.76
N PHE A 39 25.86 4.14 -28.87
CA PHE A 39 26.20 5.01 -27.73
C PHE A 39 25.08 5.15 -26.69
N LEU A 40 23.82 5.24 -27.13
CA LEU A 40 22.66 5.31 -26.23
C LEU A 40 22.49 4.05 -25.41
N ARG A 41 22.64 2.86 -26.01
CA ARG A 41 22.59 1.57 -25.30
C ARG A 41 23.73 1.44 -24.29
N ALA A 42 24.93 1.92 -24.64
CA ALA A 42 26.07 1.94 -23.72
C ALA A 42 25.84 2.87 -22.51
N LYS A 43 25.33 4.08 -22.73
CA LYS A 43 24.94 5.01 -21.64
C LYS A 43 23.79 4.47 -20.78
N ALA A 44 22.79 3.83 -21.38
CA ALA A 44 21.71 3.19 -20.63
C ALA A 44 22.23 2.05 -19.74
N ALA A 45 23.15 1.22 -20.26
CA ALA A 45 23.76 0.14 -19.49
C ALA A 45 24.61 0.64 -18.31
N THR A 46 25.39 1.72 -18.48
CA THR A 46 26.15 2.31 -17.37
C THR A 46 25.23 2.99 -16.35
N ALA A 47 24.23 3.74 -16.78
CA ALA A 47 23.21 4.33 -15.90
C ALA A 47 22.48 3.26 -15.07
N ARG A 48 22.04 2.17 -15.71
CA ARG A 48 21.42 1.02 -15.03
C ARG A 48 22.34 0.43 -13.96
N THR A 49 23.62 0.25 -14.29
CA THR A 49 24.61 -0.33 -13.36
C THR A 49 24.92 0.58 -12.15
N LEU A 50 24.85 1.90 -12.33
CA LEU A 50 24.99 2.86 -11.23
C LEU A 50 23.75 2.86 -10.34
N ALA A 51 22.56 2.88 -10.94
CA ALA A 51 21.30 2.90 -10.20
C ALA A 51 21.04 1.58 -9.45
N THR A 52 21.39 0.41 -10.00
CA THR A 52 21.30 -0.87 -9.26
C THR A 52 22.24 -0.89 -8.04
N ARG A 53 23.48 -0.40 -8.18
CA ARG A 53 24.42 -0.27 -7.04
C ARG A 53 23.91 0.69 -5.96
N PHE A 54 23.23 1.77 -6.34
CA PHE A 54 22.59 2.67 -5.37
C PHE A 54 21.51 1.94 -4.57
N LEU A 55 20.61 1.21 -5.25
CA LEU A 55 19.56 0.42 -4.59
C LEU A 55 20.14 -0.64 -3.65
N GLU A 56 21.16 -1.39 -4.08
CA GLU A 56 21.84 -2.43 -3.28
C GLU A 56 22.42 -1.88 -1.96
N ASN A 57 22.92 -0.65 -1.95
CA ASN A 57 23.43 0.00 -0.74
C ASN A 57 22.33 0.49 0.22
N VAL A 58 21.16 0.87 -0.32
CA VAL A 58 20.02 1.36 0.48
C VAL A 58 19.19 0.21 1.04
N LEU A 59 19.16 -0.92 0.35
CA LEU A 59 18.27 -2.05 0.65
C LEU A 59 18.30 -2.62 2.07
N PRO A 60 19.48 -2.80 2.72
CA PRO A 60 19.52 -3.31 4.10
C PRO A 60 18.78 -2.44 5.12
N SER A 61 18.57 -1.13 4.86
CA SER A 61 17.83 -0.26 5.79
C SER A 61 16.32 -0.28 5.60
N LEU A 62 15.81 -0.79 4.46
CA LEU A 62 14.38 -0.86 4.15
C LEU A 62 13.67 -2.03 4.85
N TRP A 63 14.39 -3.11 5.18
CA TRP A 63 13.82 -4.34 5.74
C TRP A 63 14.01 -4.46 7.26
N CYS A 64 13.75 -3.40 8.01
CA CYS A 64 13.65 -3.49 9.47
C CYS A 64 12.17 -3.66 9.86
N PRO A 65 11.62 -4.90 9.92
CA PRO A 65 10.29 -5.11 10.48
C PRO A 65 10.34 -4.68 11.95
N LYS A 66 9.55 -3.68 12.32
CA LYS A 66 9.30 -3.44 13.74
C LYS A 66 8.69 -4.71 14.34
N PRO A 67 9.19 -5.19 15.49
CA PRO A 67 8.59 -6.34 16.15
C PRO A 67 7.14 -5.99 16.50
N ASN A 68 6.25 -6.98 16.38
CA ASN A 68 4.87 -6.83 16.83
C ASN A 68 4.83 -6.56 18.34
N ASP A 69 3.88 -5.76 18.78
CA ASP A 69 3.64 -5.52 20.21
C ASP A 69 3.36 -6.85 20.92
N ILE A 70 3.93 -7.03 22.11
CA ILE A 70 3.69 -8.19 22.96
C ILE A 70 2.81 -7.76 24.12
N LYS A 71 1.56 -8.24 24.16
CA LYS A 71 0.66 -8.03 25.29
C LYS A 71 0.83 -9.18 26.28
N SER A 72 1.20 -8.88 27.52
CA SER A 72 1.18 -9.88 28.59
C SER A 72 -0.22 -9.96 29.19
N GLU A 73 -0.84 -11.13 29.16
CA GLU A 73 -2.07 -11.44 29.91
C GLU A 73 -1.86 -12.72 30.72
N PHE A 74 -2.26 -12.74 31.99
CA PHE A 74 -2.12 -13.90 32.88
C PHE A 74 -0.70 -14.51 32.89
N ASN A 75 0.33 -13.66 32.93
CA ASN A 75 1.76 -14.02 32.82
C ASN A 75 2.17 -14.76 31.53
N ARG A 76 1.35 -14.72 30.47
CA ARG A 76 1.68 -15.25 29.15
C ARG A 76 1.89 -14.11 28.14
N PRO A 77 3.02 -14.08 27.40
CA PRO A 77 3.22 -13.12 26.33
C PRO A 77 2.41 -13.54 25.08
N PHE A 78 1.48 -12.70 24.66
CA PHE A 78 0.74 -12.84 23.41
C PHE A 78 1.29 -11.85 22.39
N ILE A 79 1.71 -12.36 21.22
CA ILE A 79 2.10 -11.54 20.08
C ILE A 79 0.82 -10.92 19.51
N GLN A 80 0.73 -9.59 19.48
CA GLN A 80 -0.41 -8.89 18.89
C GLN A 80 -0.32 -8.91 17.36
N ALA A 81 -1.45 -8.60 16.70
CA ALA A 81 -1.45 -8.27 15.29
C ALA A 81 -0.50 -7.08 15.02
N LYS A 82 0.18 -7.12 13.87
CA LYS A 82 1.02 -6.01 13.42
C LYS A 82 0.14 -4.77 13.21
N LYS A 83 0.44 -3.67 13.89
CA LYS A 83 -0.17 -2.36 13.63
C LYS A 83 0.44 -1.75 12.36
N GLU A 84 -0.36 -1.00 11.62
CA GLU A 84 0.12 -0.20 10.50
C GLU A 84 1.08 0.90 10.98
N ASN A 85 2.24 1.01 10.35
CA ASN A 85 3.10 2.18 10.47
C ASN A 85 2.88 3.10 9.27
N ARG A 86 3.04 4.40 9.55
CA ARG A 86 3.10 5.51 8.59
C ARG A 86 3.92 5.29 7.29
N TRP A 87 4.92 4.40 7.30
CA TRP A 87 5.82 4.16 6.16
C TRP A 87 5.63 2.77 5.52
N ASP A 88 4.74 1.93 6.06
CA ASP A 88 4.64 0.52 5.65
C ASP A 88 4.36 0.36 4.14
N ALA A 89 3.47 1.16 3.55
CA ALA A 89 3.17 1.13 2.12
C ALA A 89 4.42 1.43 1.25
N LEU A 90 5.19 2.46 1.62
CA LEU A 90 6.43 2.83 0.93
C LEU A 90 7.50 1.75 1.11
N SER A 91 7.59 1.14 2.29
CA SER A 91 8.49 0.01 2.55
C SER A 91 8.12 -1.22 1.70
N VAL A 92 6.82 -1.52 1.52
CA VAL A 92 6.35 -2.60 0.63
C VAL A 92 6.67 -2.28 -0.83
N GLU A 93 6.38 -1.06 -1.31
CA GLU A 93 6.68 -0.63 -2.68
C GLU A 93 8.19 -0.74 -2.98
N ALA A 94 9.04 -0.12 -2.14
CA ALA A 94 10.49 -0.11 -2.33
C ALA A 94 11.10 -1.53 -2.25
N THR A 95 10.59 -2.38 -1.35
CA THR A 95 11.04 -3.77 -1.20
C THR A 95 10.61 -4.65 -2.38
N SER A 96 9.41 -4.41 -2.92
CA SER A 96 8.90 -5.14 -4.09
C SER A 96 9.69 -4.80 -5.35
N TYR A 97 9.96 -3.51 -5.58
CA TYR A 97 10.85 -3.08 -6.65
C TYR A 97 12.27 -3.67 -6.52
N ALA A 98 12.80 -3.74 -5.30
CA ALA A 98 14.09 -4.35 -5.06
C ALA A 98 14.10 -5.87 -5.37
N LEU A 99 13.04 -6.59 -5.02
CA LEU A 99 12.88 -8.00 -5.39
C LEU A 99 12.96 -8.18 -6.91
N MET A 100 12.27 -7.33 -7.69
CA MET A 100 12.34 -7.36 -9.17
C MET A 100 13.77 -7.15 -9.67
N VAL A 101 14.50 -6.17 -9.11
CA VAL A 101 15.91 -5.89 -9.50
C VAL A 101 16.82 -7.09 -9.17
N TYR A 102 16.66 -7.72 -8.01
CA TYR A 102 17.43 -8.93 -7.65
C TYR A 102 17.12 -10.11 -8.57
N LEU A 103 15.85 -10.34 -8.90
CA LEU A 103 15.42 -11.41 -9.80
C LEU A 103 15.96 -11.24 -11.22
N GLN A 104 16.04 -9.99 -11.72
CA GLN A 104 16.64 -9.67 -13.01
C GLN A 104 18.16 -9.87 -13.06
N ARG A 105 18.88 -9.80 -11.93
CA ARG A 105 20.35 -9.83 -11.88
C ARG A 105 20.92 -11.20 -11.56
N GLU A 106 20.46 -11.82 -10.47
CA GLU A 106 21.11 -13.01 -9.87
C GLU A 106 20.20 -14.25 -9.85
N GLY A 107 18.97 -14.13 -10.36
CA GLY A 107 17.97 -15.18 -10.27
C GLY A 107 17.47 -15.34 -8.84
N ILE A 108 17.47 -16.56 -8.32
CA ILE A 108 16.93 -16.89 -6.99
C ILE A 108 18.06 -17.29 -6.06
N SER A 109 18.21 -16.54 -4.98
CA SER A 109 19.12 -16.81 -3.88
C SER A 109 18.36 -16.63 -2.56
N PHE A 110 19.07 -16.83 -1.45
CA PHE A 110 18.52 -16.79 -0.09
C PHE A 110 17.86 -15.44 0.25
N PHE A 111 18.43 -14.34 -0.23
CA PHE A 111 17.91 -12.99 0.03
C PHE A 111 16.52 -12.79 -0.56
N GLN A 112 16.29 -13.21 -1.81
CA GLN A 112 14.99 -13.15 -2.50
C GLN A 112 13.92 -13.91 -1.69
N GLY A 113 14.26 -15.11 -1.19
CA GLY A 113 13.36 -15.87 -0.31
C GLY A 113 13.00 -15.12 0.99
N LYS A 114 13.96 -14.41 1.60
CA LYS A 114 13.70 -13.57 2.77
C LYS A 114 12.80 -12.38 2.45
N ILE A 115 12.98 -11.73 1.29
CA ILE A 115 12.10 -10.65 0.83
C ILE A 115 10.67 -11.17 0.66
N VAL A 116 10.49 -12.30 -0.02
CA VAL A 116 9.19 -12.90 -0.28
C VAL A 116 8.47 -13.28 1.01
N CYS A 117 9.18 -13.84 1.99
CA CYS A 117 8.61 -14.08 3.32
C CYS A 117 8.16 -12.78 4.01
N TRP A 118 8.95 -11.70 3.91
CA TRP A 118 8.58 -10.41 4.49
C TRP A 118 7.38 -9.77 3.78
N LEU A 119 7.35 -9.76 2.44
CA LEU A 119 6.21 -9.27 1.65
C LEU A 119 4.93 -10.06 1.98
N ASN A 120 5.00 -11.39 2.06
CA ASN A 120 3.85 -12.20 2.46
C ASN A 120 3.38 -11.91 3.90
N SER A 121 4.27 -11.46 4.80
CA SER A 121 3.89 -11.03 6.16
C SER A 121 3.28 -9.62 6.24
N MET A 122 3.40 -8.82 5.18
CA MET A 122 2.86 -7.45 5.07
C MET A 122 1.47 -7.40 4.40
N ARG A 123 0.92 -8.56 4.03
CA ARG A 123 -0.35 -8.68 3.30
C ARG A 123 -1.55 -8.43 4.21
N MET A 124 -2.53 -7.66 3.74
CA MET A 124 -3.75 -7.33 4.49
C MET A 124 -4.79 -8.45 4.47
N LYS A 125 -5.81 -8.34 5.34
CA LYS A 125 -6.96 -9.26 5.42
C LYS A 125 -7.68 -9.49 4.08
N THR A 126 -7.73 -8.48 3.23
CA THR A 126 -8.35 -8.51 1.89
C THR A 126 -7.47 -9.18 0.82
N GLY A 127 -6.26 -9.61 1.15
CA GLY A 127 -5.30 -10.18 0.21
C GLY A 127 -4.56 -9.14 -0.65
N GLY A 128 -4.81 -7.85 -0.45
CA GLY A 128 -4.03 -6.73 -0.99
C GLY A 128 -2.93 -6.25 -0.03
N PHE A 129 -2.32 -5.12 -0.37
CA PHE A 129 -1.45 -4.31 0.49
C PHE A 129 -2.11 -2.94 0.74
N ILE A 130 -1.38 -1.98 1.32
CA ILE A 130 -1.96 -0.79 1.97
C ILE A 130 -2.43 0.26 0.94
N SER A 131 -1.84 0.29 -0.25
CA SER A 131 -2.19 1.20 -1.34
C SER A 131 -2.39 0.46 -2.67
N ILE A 132 -2.61 1.20 -3.75
CA ILE A 132 -2.70 0.62 -5.10
C ILE A 132 -1.31 0.29 -5.66
N PHE A 133 -0.32 1.17 -5.47
CA PHE A 133 1.00 1.03 -6.08
C PHE A 133 1.82 -0.09 -5.44
N ASP A 134 1.91 -0.12 -4.10
CA ASP A 134 2.54 -1.23 -3.38
C ASP A 134 1.84 -2.57 -3.67
N THR A 135 0.51 -2.61 -3.77
CA THR A 135 -0.23 -3.83 -4.15
C THR A 135 0.14 -4.33 -5.55
N ILE A 136 0.11 -3.47 -6.57
CA ILE A 136 0.42 -3.87 -7.95
C ILE A 136 1.87 -4.35 -8.06
N ILE A 137 2.83 -3.57 -7.56
CA ILE A 137 4.26 -3.87 -7.68
C ILE A 137 4.64 -5.10 -6.81
N ALA A 138 4.04 -5.28 -5.63
CA ALA A 138 4.24 -6.49 -4.82
C ALA A 138 3.70 -7.74 -5.51
N LEU A 139 2.48 -7.68 -6.08
CA LEU A 139 1.90 -8.81 -6.79
C LEU A 139 2.69 -9.15 -8.06
N GLU A 140 3.18 -8.16 -8.80
CA GLU A 140 4.07 -8.35 -9.96
C GLU A 140 5.38 -9.05 -9.53
N ALA A 141 6.06 -8.52 -8.52
CA ALA A 141 7.33 -9.06 -8.01
C ALA A 141 7.20 -10.48 -7.44
N LEU A 142 6.13 -10.75 -6.67
CA LEU A 142 5.81 -12.08 -6.14
C LEU A 142 5.43 -13.07 -7.25
N THR A 143 4.77 -12.60 -8.30
CA THR A 143 4.40 -13.42 -9.46
C THR A 143 5.66 -13.81 -10.26
N ASP A 144 6.54 -12.86 -10.57
CA ASP A 144 7.82 -13.12 -11.25
C ASP A 144 8.72 -14.05 -10.42
N TYR A 145 8.76 -13.86 -9.09
CA TYR A 145 9.40 -14.82 -8.19
C TYR A 145 8.81 -16.23 -8.34
N SER A 146 7.49 -16.38 -8.32
CA SER A 146 6.82 -17.69 -8.37
C SER A 146 7.09 -18.45 -9.67
N PHE A 147 7.16 -17.73 -10.81
CA PHE A 147 7.51 -18.30 -12.11
C PHE A 147 8.97 -18.75 -12.17
N ARG A 148 9.92 -17.90 -11.77
CA ARG A 148 11.34 -18.25 -11.77
C ARG A 148 11.65 -19.40 -10.81
N ALA A 149 11.01 -19.41 -9.65
CA ALA A 149 11.23 -20.40 -8.59
C ALA A 149 10.50 -21.72 -8.80
N ARG A 150 9.76 -21.85 -9.91
CA ARG A 150 9.00 -23.05 -10.28
C ARG A 150 8.09 -23.57 -9.16
N LEU A 151 7.54 -22.65 -8.36
CA LEU A 151 6.65 -23.02 -7.25
C LEU A 151 5.36 -23.71 -7.73
N ARG A 152 5.01 -23.58 -9.02
CA ARG A 152 3.95 -24.35 -9.69
C ARG A 152 4.24 -25.85 -9.80
N ASP A 153 5.51 -26.25 -9.85
CA ASP A 153 5.91 -27.65 -9.95
C ASP A 153 5.87 -28.34 -8.56
N ILE A 154 5.80 -27.55 -7.47
CA ILE A 154 5.62 -28.01 -6.09
C ILE A 154 4.12 -28.21 -5.84
N THR A 155 3.56 -29.28 -6.39
CA THR A 155 2.12 -29.58 -6.38
C THR A 155 1.62 -30.20 -5.07
N GLU A 156 2.51 -30.56 -4.14
CA GLU A 156 2.16 -31.15 -2.85
C GLU A 156 2.33 -30.16 -1.69
N MET A 157 1.22 -29.61 -1.21
CA MET A 157 1.16 -28.76 -0.02
C MET A 157 0.14 -29.31 0.98
N THR A 158 0.59 -30.15 1.92
CA THR A 158 -0.28 -30.62 3.00
C THR A 158 -0.37 -29.58 4.11
N VAL A 159 -1.60 -29.17 4.45
CA VAL A 159 -1.89 -28.18 5.50
C VAL A 159 -2.74 -28.85 6.58
N THR A 160 -2.23 -28.89 7.81
CA THR A 160 -2.93 -29.49 8.96
C THR A 160 -3.51 -28.40 9.85
N LEU A 161 -4.83 -28.25 9.82
CA LEU A 161 -5.57 -27.38 10.73
C LEU A 161 -5.98 -28.18 11.97
N GLU A 162 -5.18 -28.14 13.03
CA GLU A 162 -5.55 -28.73 14.31
C GLU A 162 -6.63 -27.88 15.01
N ALA A 163 -7.89 -28.14 14.65
CA ALA A 163 -9.02 -27.84 15.53
C ALA A 163 -8.96 -28.75 16.77
N THR A 164 -9.64 -28.35 17.85
CA THR A 164 -9.54 -28.93 19.21
C THR A 164 -9.97 -30.40 19.37
N GLY A 165 -10.17 -31.16 18.29
CA GLY A 165 -10.77 -32.50 18.29
C GLY A 165 -10.04 -33.61 17.51
N THR A 166 -9.00 -33.36 16.70
CA THR A 166 -8.33 -34.41 15.91
C THR A 166 -6.83 -34.15 15.65
N PRO A 167 -5.92 -35.09 16.01
CA PRO A 167 -4.49 -34.98 15.75
C PRO A 167 -4.05 -35.66 14.43
N GLY A 168 -3.05 -35.09 13.75
CA GLY A 168 -2.43 -35.70 12.56
C GLY A 168 -1.39 -34.80 11.89
N TRP A 169 -0.27 -35.37 11.40
CA TRP A 169 0.93 -34.62 11.02
C TRP A 169 1.44 -34.94 9.61
N GLN A 170 1.69 -33.91 8.79
CA GLN A 170 2.47 -33.97 7.54
C GLN A 170 3.19 -32.62 7.29
N LYS A 171 4.01 -32.52 6.24
CA LYS A 171 4.86 -31.35 5.93
C LYS A 171 4.42 -30.65 4.64
N GLY A 172 4.47 -29.32 4.64
CA GLY A 172 4.09 -28.45 3.51
C GLY A 172 4.33 -26.98 3.83
N GLN A 173 3.73 -26.08 3.04
CA GLN A 173 3.76 -24.60 3.12
C GLN A 173 3.55 -23.98 4.54
N ALA A 174 2.52 -23.19 4.79
CA ALA A 174 1.48 -22.64 3.91
C ALA A 174 1.13 -21.22 4.37
N ILE A 175 0.12 -20.58 3.77
CA ILE A 175 -0.46 -19.35 4.31
C ILE A 175 -1.90 -19.64 4.71
N VAL A 176 -2.16 -19.67 6.02
CA VAL A 176 -3.50 -19.76 6.60
C VAL A 176 -3.90 -18.35 7.03
N GLN A 177 -5.03 -17.87 6.53
CA GLN A 177 -5.55 -16.53 6.80
C GLN A 177 -6.98 -16.64 7.31
N LEU A 178 -7.17 -16.36 8.60
CA LEU A 178 -8.48 -16.25 9.21
C LEU A 178 -8.98 -14.81 9.06
N ASP A 179 -10.12 -14.64 8.40
CA ASP A 179 -10.80 -13.34 8.31
C ASP A 179 -12.07 -13.33 9.16
N TYR A 180 -12.35 -12.16 9.73
CA TYR A 180 -13.59 -11.86 10.44
C TYR A 180 -13.89 -10.36 10.28
N ALA A 181 -15.12 -10.08 9.86
CA ALA A 181 -15.65 -8.74 9.68
C ALA A 181 -16.88 -8.56 10.58
N TYR A 182 -17.00 -7.37 11.17
CA TYR A 182 -18.10 -6.99 12.05
C TYR A 182 -18.28 -5.46 11.97
N GLY A 183 -19.52 -5.00 12.11
CA GLY A 183 -19.82 -3.57 12.14
C GLY A 183 -19.29 -2.93 13.43
N VAL A 184 -18.66 -1.74 13.31
CA VAL A 184 -18.09 -1.00 14.43
C VAL A 184 -18.56 0.45 14.40
N ASP A 185 -19.63 0.72 15.12
CA ASP A 185 -20.22 2.07 15.17
C ASP A 185 -19.51 3.00 16.17
N TYR A 186 -18.65 2.45 17.04
CA TYR A 186 -17.98 3.21 18.10
C TYR A 186 -16.66 3.83 17.63
N ASP A 187 -16.57 5.16 17.61
CA ASP A 187 -15.43 5.91 17.03
C ASP A 187 -14.06 5.65 17.69
N ALA A 188 -14.01 5.10 18.90
CA ALA A 188 -12.76 4.69 19.54
C ALA A 188 -12.28 3.30 19.10
N LEU A 189 -13.16 2.48 18.51
CA LEU A 189 -12.87 1.13 17.99
C LEU A 189 -12.71 1.12 16.46
N LYS A 190 -13.19 2.16 15.75
CA LYS A 190 -12.90 2.35 14.33
C LYS A 190 -11.40 2.43 14.09
N GLU A 191 -10.90 1.62 13.16
CA GLU A 191 -9.51 1.64 12.73
C GLU A 191 -9.19 3.00 12.10
N LYS A 192 -8.09 3.62 12.51
CA LYS A 192 -7.67 4.95 12.07
C LYS A 192 -6.30 4.84 11.45
N SER A 193 -6.15 5.41 10.26
CA SER A 193 -4.86 5.49 9.57
C SER A 193 -3.78 6.03 10.53
N PRO A 194 -2.56 5.45 10.53
CA PRO A 194 -1.49 5.87 11.44
C PRO A 194 -1.05 7.33 11.25
N VAL A 195 -1.42 7.97 10.14
CA VAL A 195 -1.22 9.41 9.94
C VAL A 195 -2.48 10.07 9.37
N ARG A 196 -2.97 11.12 10.04
CA ARG A 196 -4.07 11.95 9.52
C ARG A 196 -3.53 12.97 8.52
N VAL A 197 -3.39 12.52 7.26
CA VAL A 197 -2.95 13.34 6.12
C VAL A 197 -4.11 14.15 5.52
N PHE A 198 -5.32 13.63 5.61
CA PHE A 198 -6.55 14.31 5.22
C PHE A 198 -7.47 14.44 6.43
N ASP A 199 -8.15 15.58 6.49
CA ASP A 199 -9.26 15.86 7.37
C ASP A 199 -10.49 16.11 6.49
N LEU A 200 -11.69 15.71 6.94
CA LEU A 200 -12.92 15.79 6.15
C LEU A 200 -14.07 16.23 7.04
N ASP A 201 -14.48 17.48 6.88
CA ASP A 201 -15.69 18.02 7.50
C ASP A 201 -16.88 17.77 6.56
N VAL A 202 -17.96 17.21 7.10
CA VAL A 202 -19.17 16.82 6.38
C VAL A 202 -20.36 17.52 7.01
N LYS A 203 -21.09 18.30 6.22
CA LYS A 203 -22.28 19.05 6.67
C LYS A 203 -23.49 18.67 5.85
N GLU A 204 -24.46 18.07 6.49
CA GLU A 204 -25.77 17.75 5.90
C GLU A 204 -26.79 18.83 6.24
N THR A 205 -27.43 19.40 5.21
CA THR A 205 -28.53 20.35 5.36
C THR A 205 -29.77 19.85 4.63
N TYR A 206 -30.82 19.56 5.39
CA TYR A 206 -32.11 19.13 4.84
C TYR A 206 -32.93 20.36 4.48
N ARG A 207 -33.29 20.55 3.22
CA ARG A 207 -34.12 21.70 2.81
C ARG A 207 -35.55 21.55 3.30
N THR A 208 -36.13 22.60 3.86
CA THR A 208 -37.53 22.61 4.33
C THR A 208 -38.55 22.43 3.20
N PHE A 209 -38.14 22.57 1.94
CA PHE A 209 -38.98 22.36 0.77
C PHE A 209 -39.47 20.90 0.66
N ARG A 210 -40.78 20.71 0.44
CA ARG A 210 -41.45 19.41 0.24
C ARG A 210 -40.96 18.29 1.19
N ASN A 211 -41.18 18.46 2.50
CA ASN A 211 -40.89 17.43 3.51
C ASN A 211 -39.46 16.86 3.46
N LYS A 212 -38.44 17.73 3.36
CA LYS A 212 -37.03 17.34 3.30
C LYS A 212 -36.63 16.55 2.04
N SER A 213 -37.34 16.69 0.92
CA SER A 213 -37.06 15.95 -0.32
C SER A 213 -35.69 16.26 -0.98
N ILE A 214 -34.92 17.21 -0.45
CA ILE A 214 -33.59 17.59 -0.94
C ILE A 214 -32.66 17.70 0.27
N ILE A 215 -31.54 16.98 0.21
CA ILE A 215 -30.39 17.14 1.11
C ILE A 215 -29.29 17.84 0.34
N ASP A 216 -28.73 18.91 0.90
CA ASP A 216 -27.43 19.43 0.50
C ASP A 216 -26.37 18.77 1.40
N VAL A 217 -25.48 17.97 0.82
CA VAL A 217 -24.29 17.44 1.51
C VAL A 217 -23.09 18.28 1.07
N GLU A 218 -22.49 19.01 2.02
CA GLU A 218 -21.29 19.79 1.80
C GLU A 218 -20.08 19.05 2.38
N LEU A 219 -19.10 18.78 1.51
CA LEU A 219 -17.86 18.07 1.83
C LEU A 219 -16.70 19.07 1.79
N CYS A 220 -15.99 19.21 2.90
CA CYS A 220 -14.84 20.09 3.05
C CYS A 220 -13.56 19.28 3.37
N PRO A 221 -12.93 18.66 2.37
CA PRO A 221 -11.67 17.98 2.54
C PRO A 221 -10.51 18.98 2.71
N LYS A 222 -9.63 18.71 3.66
CA LYS A 222 -8.43 19.50 3.94
C LYS A 222 -7.21 18.58 3.94
N TYR A 223 -6.28 18.83 3.03
CA TYR A 223 -4.95 18.21 3.05
C TYR A 223 -4.10 18.87 4.14
N THR A 224 -3.51 18.05 5.00
CA THR A 224 -2.55 18.47 6.04
C THR A 224 -1.22 17.74 5.78
N PRO A 225 -0.23 18.39 5.16
CA PRO A 225 0.98 17.72 4.72
C PRO A 225 1.86 17.33 5.92
N ILE A 226 2.45 16.13 5.87
CA ILE A 226 3.33 15.63 6.92
C ILE A 226 4.68 16.34 6.82
N LYS A 227 5.04 17.19 7.78
CA LYS A 227 6.29 18.00 7.77
C LYS A 227 7.58 17.23 7.44
N GLU A 228 7.60 15.93 7.72
CA GLU A 228 8.76 15.05 7.52
C GLU A 228 8.83 14.42 6.11
N MET A 229 7.75 14.53 5.32
CA MET A 229 7.59 13.90 3.99
C MET A 229 7.72 14.92 2.85
N ILE A 230 8.27 16.10 3.15
CA ILE A 230 8.24 17.29 2.31
C ILE A 230 9.70 17.71 2.03
N ASP A 231 10.14 17.64 0.76
CA ASP A 231 10.98 18.70 0.19
C ASP A 231 10.14 19.99 0.32
N GLU A 232 10.65 21.02 1.00
CA GLU A 232 9.93 22.07 1.79
C GLU A 232 8.69 22.75 1.13
N ASP A 233 8.45 22.54 -0.16
CA ASP A 233 7.48 23.22 -1.03
C ASP A 233 6.23 22.41 -1.44
N ARG A 234 5.97 21.21 -0.89
CA ARG A 234 4.81 20.37 -1.30
C ARG A 234 3.45 20.83 -0.71
N GLU A 235 2.97 21.97 -1.20
CA GLU A 235 1.70 22.62 -0.78
C GLU A 235 0.42 21.85 -1.17
N PHE A 236 0.49 20.95 -2.16
CA PHE A 236 -0.68 20.27 -2.74
C PHE A 236 -0.63 18.75 -2.59
N SER A 237 -1.80 18.13 -2.45
CA SER A 237 -1.94 16.67 -2.55
C SER A 237 -1.76 16.18 -3.99
N GLY A 238 -1.52 14.88 -4.15
CA GLY A 238 -1.74 14.21 -5.43
C GLY A 238 -3.23 14.09 -5.80
N SER A 239 -3.54 13.17 -6.70
CA SER A 239 -4.94 12.78 -6.96
C SER A 239 -5.58 12.21 -5.68
N VAL A 240 -6.84 12.56 -5.43
CA VAL A 240 -7.63 12.10 -4.28
C VAL A 240 -8.98 11.62 -4.80
N THR A 241 -9.40 10.45 -4.33
CA THR A 241 -10.74 9.90 -4.55
C THR A 241 -11.57 10.15 -3.30
N ILE A 242 -12.82 10.59 -3.48
CA ILE A 242 -13.81 10.69 -2.41
C ILE A 242 -14.93 9.71 -2.75
N GLU A 243 -15.17 8.78 -1.84
CA GLU A 243 -16.31 7.85 -1.89
C GLU A 243 -17.41 8.39 -0.98
N VAL A 244 -18.65 8.39 -1.47
CA VAL A 244 -19.82 8.94 -0.76
C VAL A 244 -20.95 7.92 -0.88
N GLU A 245 -21.37 7.38 0.26
CA GLU A 245 -22.56 6.55 0.34
C GLU A 245 -23.80 7.44 0.43
N ASN A 246 -24.81 7.18 -0.40
CA ASN A 246 -26.04 7.96 -0.40
C ASN A 246 -26.96 7.52 0.77
N PRO A 247 -27.53 8.45 1.55
CA PRO A 247 -28.55 8.12 2.54
C PRO A 247 -29.74 7.39 1.94
N SER A 248 -30.31 6.44 2.68
CA SER A 248 -31.44 5.62 2.21
C SER A 248 -32.63 6.49 1.76
N GLY A 249 -33.13 6.25 0.55
CA GLY A 249 -34.24 7.01 -0.04
C GLY A 249 -33.83 8.25 -0.85
N TYR A 250 -32.53 8.59 -0.92
CA TYR A 250 -32.00 9.67 -1.76
C TYR A 250 -31.13 9.11 -2.89
N GLU A 251 -31.24 9.72 -4.08
CA GLU A 251 -30.44 9.36 -5.26
C GLU A 251 -29.85 10.64 -5.86
N ILE A 252 -28.56 10.61 -6.19
CA ILE A 252 -27.86 11.72 -6.84
C ILE A 252 -27.88 11.49 -8.35
N THR A 253 -28.43 12.42 -9.13
CA THR A 253 -28.35 12.34 -10.59
C THR A 253 -26.98 12.82 -11.09
N GLN A 254 -26.39 12.13 -12.07
CA GLN A 254 -25.08 12.52 -12.63
C GLN A 254 -25.08 13.95 -13.18
N ARG A 255 -26.22 14.41 -13.73
CA ARG A 255 -26.38 15.78 -14.26
C ARG A 255 -26.27 16.82 -13.14
N GLU A 256 -26.92 16.61 -12.01
CA GLU A 256 -26.87 17.53 -10.87
C GLU A 256 -25.50 17.51 -10.20
N ALA A 257 -24.88 16.33 -10.05
CA ALA A 257 -23.52 16.20 -9.55
C ALA A 257 -22.53 17.04 -10.38
N VAL A 258 -22.49 16.86 -11.70
CA VAL A 258 -21.61 17.63 -12.60
C VAL A 258 -21.91 19.13 -12.55
N ILE A 259 -23.18 19.53 -12.52
CA ILE A 259 -23.56 20.95 -12.42
C ILE A 259 -23.11 21.57 -11.10
N ASN A 260 -23.26 20.87 -9.97
CA ASN A 260 -22.87 21.38 -8.65
C ASN A 260 -21.35 21.56 -8.53
N VAL A 261 -20.57 20.66 -9.13
CA VAL A 261 -19.10 20.78 -9.25
C VAL A 261 -18.70 21.98 -10.11
N LEU A 262 -19.29 22.12 -11.31
CA LEU A 262 -18.96 23.23 -12.21
C LEU A 262 -19.33 24.59 -11.62
N ARG A 263 -20.42 24.68 -10.84
CA ARG A 263 -20.85 25.89 -10.13
C ARG A 263 -19.90 26.28 -8.99
N ARG A 264 -19.25 25.31 -8.34
CA ARG A 264 -18.36 25.52 -7.19
C ARG A 264 -16.87 25.35 -7.55
N ARG A 265 -16.42 25.89 -8.70
CA ARG A 265 -14.99 26.02 -9.04
C ARG A 265 -14.27 27.08 -8.18
N THR A 266 -14.31 26.91 -6.87
CA THR A 266 -13.48 27.66 -5.92
C THR A 266 -12.12 26.98 -5.80
N LYS A 267 -11.04 27.66 -6.24
CA LYS A 267 -9.67 27.22 -5.92
C LYS A 267 -9.53 27.04 -4.40
N PRO A 268 -8.76 26.04 -3.92
CA PRO A 268 -7.74 25.28 -4.66
C PRO A 268 -8.20 23.93 -5.25
N MET A 269 -9.43 23.47 -5.02
CA MET A 269 -9.82 22.11 -5.39
C MET A 269 -10.29 21.99 -6.85
N ASN A 270 -9.36 21.63 -7.74
CA ASN A 270 -9.70 21.25 -9.12
C ASN A 270 -10.32 19.84 -9.14
N LEU A 271 -11.62 19.73 -8.84
CA LEU A 271 -12.34 18.46 -9.02
C LEU A 271 -12.42 18.14 -10.53
N ILE A 272 -11.79 17.02 -10.94
CA ILE A 272 -11.56 16.70 -12.35
C ILE A 272 -12.78 16.03 -13.01
N ASP A 273 -13.39 15.07 -12.32
CA ASP A 273 -14.53 14.28 -12.80
C ASP A 273 -15.40 13.83 -11.62
N VAL A 274 -16.68 13.54 -11.89
CA VAL A 274 -17.59 12.87 -10.94
C VAL A 274 -18.39 11.80 -11.68
N LYS A 275 -18.12 10.55 -11.31
CA LYS A 275 -18.82 9.38 -11.81
C LYS A 275 -19.73 8.83 -10.71
N VAL A 276 -21.04 9.03 -10.86
CA VAL A 276 -22.04 8.36 -10.02
C VAL A 276 -22.17 6.91 -10.48
N THR A 277 -21.80 5.96 -9.64
CA THR A 277 -22.02 4.52 -9.87
C THR A 277 -23.15 4.03 -8.98
N ARG A 278 -24.13 3.33 -9.56
CA ARG A 278 -25.21 2.71 -8.79
C ARG A 278 -24.75 1.33 -8.32
N SER A 279 -24.34 1.24 -7.06
CA SER A 279 -24.15 -0.07 -6.41
C SER A 279 -25.52 -0.70 -6.18
N SER A 280 -25.85 -1.73 -6.97
CA SER A 280 -26.99 -2.61 -6.67
C SER A 280 -26.50 -3.72 -5.73
N VAL A 281 -26.62 -3.50 -4.43
CA VAL A 281 -26.48 -4.57 -3.44
C VAL A 281 -27.71 -5.46 -3.59
N TYR A 282 -27.48 -6.70 -4.04
CA TYR A 282 -28.44 -7.80 -4.08
C TYR A 282 -28.12 -8.78 -2.96
#